data_AF-A0A942C4V5-F1
#
_entry.id   AF-A0A942C4V5-F1
#
_cell.length_a   1.000
_cell.length_b   1.000
_cell.length_c   1.000
_cell.angle_alpha   90.00
_cell.angle_beta   90.00
_cell.angle_gamma   90.00
#
_symmetry.space_group_name_H-M   'P 1'
#
loop_
_entity.id
_entity.type
_entity.pdbx_description
1 polymer ?
#
loop_
_entity_poly.entity_id
_entity_poly.type
_entity_poly.pdbx_seq_one_letter_code
_entity_poly.pdbx_strand_id
1 'polypeptide(L)'
;MSENQNWQEQLQQRAGDLIAQRLGNFAEELQTVQAALTGIRERLQTNSAAVTPAETAGLQECLDQARYNAIQEVENSFKSRVDEAVQQAREETAAQIRAEYEGKVQDLQTQLENAQQASSGVVHGLGMAAAGAVGFAAGGATTENYQSLRTALEEIDAQRQQADVLATLVRYAANYTPRVVFFVIKSGSAIGWKATGFTNGLSDDTVRALNIPLSANATLHEATTALHTVSAQNSTTGVLGQYDSTVAQAVAVPLVIRGKAAAVLYADSGFEGGQINLDALESLMQVTSMAIELLPVRRSQPIAAQPAPAPAPQVATPPPAPEPAPAPSFVQQTPEEAPAVTASVVTPLPTAAEVKEAAPASVSTSASSVQSDDEVRAHNDARRFARLLVSEIKLYNEQKVIEGRRSHDLYERLKEDVDRSRQMYEKRVSASVAAKFDYFYDELLHTLGEGDPAKLGSGCPGPTVPIN
;
A
#
# COMPACT_ATOMS: atom_id res chain seq x y z
N MET A 1 -34.36 13.47 17.12
CA MET A 1 -35.19 12.30 16.75
C MET A 1 -35.87 12.45 15.39
N SER A 2 -36.18 13.66 14.91
CA SER A 2 -36.79 13.91 13.59
C SER A 2 -35.86 13.62 12.40
N GLU A 3 -34.55 13.85 12.51
CA GLU A 3 -33.59 13.56 11.42
C GLU A 3 -33.43 12.06 11.13
N ASN A 4 -33.61 11.21 12.15
CA ASN A 4 -33.47 9.75 12.01
C ASN A 4 -34.69 9.13 11.30
N GLN A 5 -35.87 9.75 11.41
CA GLN A 5 -37.09 9.32 10.69
C GLN A 5 -37.03 9.65 9.20
N ASN A 6 -36.48 10.80 8.84
CA ASN A 6 -36.39 11.25 7.45
C ASN A 6 -35.52 10.29 6.59
N TRP A 7 -34.45 9.75 7.15
CA TRP A 7 -33.59 8.80 6.42
C TRP A 7 -34.22 7.42 6.25
N GLN A 8 -35.02 6.97 7.22
CA GLN A 8 -35.76 5.71 7.13
C GLN A 8 -36.85 5.77 6.04
N GLU A 9 -37.57 6.88 5.95
CA GLU A 9 -38.57 7.11 4.90
C GLU A 9 -37.92 7.16 3.50
N GLN A 10 -36.79 7.86 3.36
CA GLN A 10 -36.03 7.91 2.10
C GLN A 10 -35.49 6.54 1.66
N LEU A 11 -35.03 5.73 2.61
CA LEU A 11 -34.59 4.36 2.34
C LEU A 11 -35.76 3.46 1.91
N GLN A 12 -36.88 3.55 2.60
CA GLN A 12 -38.05 2.74 2.33
C GLN A 12 -38.66 3.09 0.97
N GLN A 13 -38.63 4.37 0.59
CA GLN A 13 -39.06 4.84 -0.73
C GLN A 13 -38.13 4.34 -1.84
N ARG A 14 -36.81 4.48 -1.67
CA ARG A 14 -35.82 3.93 -2.63
C ARG A 14 -35.89 2.41 -2.77
N ALA A 15 -36.13 1.69 -1.67
CA ALA A 15 -36.34 0.24 -1.70
C ALA A 15 -37.63 -0.12 -2.45
N GLY A 16 -38.71 0.65 -2.26
CA GLY A 16 -39.97 0.49 -2.98
C GLY A 16 -39.81 0.68 -4.49
N ASP A 17 -39.12 1.73 -4.92
CA ASP A 17 -38.88 2.04 -6.33
C ASP A 17 -38.04 0.94 -7.02
N LEU A 18 -37.02 0.42 -6.32
CA LEU A 18 -36.19 -0.68 -6.82
C LEU A 18 -36.99 -1.98 -7.01
N ILE A 19 -37.90 -2.29 -6.09
CA ILE A 19 -38.75 -3.47 -6.18
C ILE A 19 -39.78 -3.31 -7.31
N ALA A 20 -40.38 -2.13 -7.45
CA ALA A 20 -41.34 -1.84 -8.52
C ALA A 20 -40.69 -1.96 -9.92
N GLN A 21 -39.46 -1.46 -10.07
CA GLN A 21 -38.72 -1.55 -11.33
C GLN A 21 -38.31 -3.00 -11.67
N ARG A 22 -37.94 -3.80 -10.65
CA ARG A 22 -37.65 -5.24 -10.80
C ARG A 22 -38.88 -6.03 -11.26
N LEU A 23 -40.05 -5.72 -10.70
CA LEU A 23 -41.31 -6.36 -11.08
C LEU A 23 -41.75 -5.99 -12.50
N GLY A 24 -41.44 -4.77 -12.96
CA GLY A 24 -41.67 -4.34 -14.34
C GLY A 24 -40.86 -5.14 -15.37
N ASN A 25 -39.55 -5.28 -15.14
CA ASN A 25 -38.67 -6.00 -16.07
C ASN A 25 -39.00 -7.51 -16.12
N PHE A 26 -39.40 -8.09 -15.00
CA PHE A 26 -39.84 -9.49 -14.95
C PHE A 26 -41.12 -9.75 -15.77
N ALA A 27 -42.00 -8.75 -15.90
CA ALA A 27 -43.20 -8.86 -16.72
C ALA A 27 -42.89 -8.92 -18.22
N GLU A 28 -41.87 -8.17 -18.69
CA GLU A 28 -41.41 -8.23 -20.08
C GLU A 28 -40.75 -9.57 -20.43
N GLU A 29 -39.98 -10.13 -19.50
CA GLU A 29 -39.39 -11.47 -19.64
C GLU A 29 -40.46 -12.55 -19.70
N LEU A 30 -41.49 -12.48 -18.84
CA LEU A 30 -42.64 -13.38 -18.89
C LEU A 30 -43.40 -13.29 -20.21
N GLN A 31 -43.54 -12.09 -20.76
CA GLN A 31 -44.21 -11.86 -22.05
C GLN A 31 -43.42 -12.47 -23.21
N THR A 32 -42.08 -12.40 -23.14
CA THR A 32 -41.16 -13.01 -24.12
C THR A 32 -41.23 -14.54 -24.08
N VAL A 33 -41.27 -15.13 -22.89
CA VAL A 33 -41.47 -16.59 -22.69
C VAL A 33 -42.86 -17.04 -23.17
N GLN A 34 -43.90 -16.25 -22.93
CA GLN A 34 -45.25 -16.54 -23.38
C GLN A 34 -45.37 -16.48 -24.91
N ALA A 35 -44.68 -15.54 -25.57
CA ALA A 35 -44.61 -15.48 -27.03
C ALA A 35 -43.89 -16.70 -27.63
N ALA A 36 -42.78 -17.13 -27.03
CA ALA A 36 -42.05 -18.33 -27.45
C ALA A 36 -42.90 -19.61 -27.33
N LEU A 37 -43.62 -19.78 -26.21
CA LEU A 37 -44.54 -20.91 -26.00
C LEU A 37 -45.70 -20.91 -26.99
N THR A 38 -46.20 -19.74 -27.36
CA THR A 38 -47.28 -19.59 -28.34
C THR A 38 -46.81 -20.02 -29.74
N GLY A 39 -45.59 -19.63 -30.14
CA GLY A 39 -44.98 -20.07 -31.40
C GLY A 39 -44.73 -21.58 -31.47
N ILE A 40 -44.35 -22.22 -30.34
CA ILE A 40 -44.19 -23.68 -30.27
C ILE A 40 -45.55 -24.39 -30.42
N ARG A 41 -46.61 -23.85 -29.79
CA ARG A 41 -47.97 -24.40 -29.87
C ARG A 41 -48.55 -24.34 -31.29
N GLU A 42 -48.31 -23.25 -32.00
CA GLU A 42 -48.80 -23.04 -33.38
C GLU A 42 -48.11 -23.99 -34.38
N ARG A 43 -46.82 -24.30 -34.15
CA ARG A 43 -46.06 -25.29 -34.92
C ARG A 43 -46.51 -26.73 -34.67
N LEU A 44 -46.90 -27.05 -33.44
CA LEU A 44 -47.49 -28.36 -33.09
C LEU A 44 -48.89 -28.57 -33.68
N GLN A 45 -49.64 -27.50 -33.94
CA GLN A 45 -50.97 -27.56 -34.56
C GLN A 45 -50.93 -27.70 -36.09
N THR A 46 -49.81 -27.33 -36.73
CA THR A 46 -49.69 -27.26 -38.19
C THR A 46 -48.99 -28.47 -38.84
N ASN A 47 -48.34 -29.36 -38.09
CA ASN A 47 -47.75 -30.59 -38.64
C ASN A 47 -47.79 -31.78 -37.67
N SER A 48 -48.44 -32.87 -38.08
CA SER A 48 -48.58 -34.12 -37.33
C SER A 48 -47.35 -35.00 -37.53
N ALA A 49 -46.45 -35.01 -36.54
CA ALA A 49 -45.51 -36.10 -36.31
C ALA A 49 -45.26 -36.21 -34.79
N ALA A 50 -45.18 -37.44 -34.28
CA ALA A 50 -44.89 -37.69 -32.88
C ALA A 50 -43.53 -37.07 -32.51
N VAL A 51 -43.54 -36.20 -31.49
CA VAL A 51 -42.33 -35.56 -30.95
C VAL A 51 -41.30 -36.63 -30.61
N THR A 52 -40.13 -36.58 -31.22
CA THR A 52 -39.08 -37.56 -30.96
C THR A 52 -38.26 -37.18 -29.71
N PRO A 53 -37.73 -38.15 -28.94
CA PRO A 53 -36.91 -37.86 -27.75
C PRO A 53 -35.65 -37.01 -28.03
N ALA A 54 -35.17 -37.04 -29.28
CA ALA A 54 -34.04 -36.23 -29.74
C ALA A 54 -34.41 -34.74 -29.93
N GLU A 55 -35.65 -34.44 -30.27
CA GLU A 55 -36.16 -33.06 -30.41
C GLU A 55 -36.52 -32.44 -29.06
N THR A 56 -36.90 -33.24 -28.05
CA THR A 56 -37.09 -32.77 -26.67
C THR A 56 -35.80 -32.64 -25.87
N ALA A 57 -34.74 -33.37 -26.24
CA ALA A 57 -33.45 -33.32 -25.55
C ALA A 57 -32.78 -31.93 -25.62
N GLY A 58 -32.88 -31.24 -26.76
CA GLY A 58 -32.29 -29.90 -26.94
C GLY A 58 -33.11 -28.75 -26.36
N LEU A 59 -34.39 -28.96 -26.04
CA LEU A 59 -35.25 -27.92 -25.46
C LEU A 59 -34.85 -27.57 -24.03
N GLN A 60 -34.43 -28.57 -23.26
CA GLN A 60 -34.00 -28.36 -21.88
C GLN A 60 -32.66 -27.60 -21.84
N GLU A 61 -31.74 -27.93 -22.73
CA GLU A 61 -30.47 -27.20 -22.89
C GLU A 61 -30.68 -25.77 -23.41
N CYS A 62 -31.61 -25.57 -24.35
CA CYS A 62 -31.98 -24.22 -24.81
C CYS A 62 -32.62 -23.38 -23.69
N LEU A 63 -33.46 -23.99 -22.83
CA LEU A 63 -34.07 -23.33 -21.68
C LEU A 63 -33.03 -22.99 -20.60
N ASP A 64 -32.10 -23.91 -20.32
CA ASP A 64 -31.01 -23.69 -19.37
C ASP A 64 -30.04 -22.60 -19.88
N GLN A 65 -29.74 -22.58 -21.17
CA GLN A 65 -28.93 -21.55 -21.81
C GLN A 65 -29.62 -20.18 -21.78
N ALA A 66 -30.92 -20.12 -22.09
CA ALA A 66 -31.70 -18.90 -22.03
C ALA A 66 -31.78 -18.36 -20.59
N ARG A 67 -31.98 -19.24 -19.61
CA ARG A 67 -31.99 -18.89 -18.19
C ARG A 67 -30.63 -18.40 -17.71
N TYR A 68 -29.54 -19.06 -18.11
CA TYR A 68 -28.18 -18.62 -17.78
C TYR A 68 -27.88 -17.23 -18.35
N ASN A 69 -28.21 -17.01 -19.63
CA ASN A 69 -28.00 -15.73 -20.28
C ASN A 69 -28.82 -14.60 -19.64
N ALA A 70 -30.10 -14.86 -19.32
CA ALA A 70 -30.96 -13.88 -18.64
C ALA A 70 -30.43 -13.51 -17.25
N ILE A 71 -29.96 -14.50 -16.46
CA ILE A 71 -29.34 -14.25 -15.16
C ILE A 71 -28.09 -13.37 -15.31
N GLN A 72 -27.23 -13.69 -16.27
CA GLN A 72 -26.01 -12.91 -16.52
C GLN A 72 -26.30 -11.48 -16.98
N GLU A 73 -27.30 -11.28 -17.83
CA GLU A 73 -27.72 -9.96 -18.28
C GLU A 73 -28.27 -9.11 -17.13
N VAL A 74 -29.07 -9.71 -16.24
CA VAL A 74 -29.58 -9.05 -15.03
C VAL A 74 -28.46 -8.73 -14.04
N GLU A 75 -27.50 -9.65 -13.84
CA GLU A 75 -26.36 -9.43 -12.94
C GLU A 75 -25.44 -8.30 -13.46
N ASN A 76 -25.12 -8.33 -14.76
CA ASN A 76 -24.24 -7.34 -15.37
C ASN A 76 -24.90 -5.96 -15.43
N SER A 77 -26.18 -5.89 -15.80
CA SER A 77 -26.93 -4.62 -15.81
C SER A 77 -27.11 -4.05 -14.39
N PHE A 78 -27.34 -4.90 -13.40
CA PHE A 78 -27.38 -4.47 -12.00
C PHE A 78 -26.04 -3.92 -11.54
N LYS A 79 -24.94 -4.63 -11.85
CA LYS A 79 -23.59 -4.21 -11.48
C LYS A 79 -23.22 -2.86 -12.12
N SER A 80 -23.48 -2.69 -13.41
CA SER A 80 -23.24 -1.41 -14.11
C SER A 80 -24.02 -0.26 -13.49
N ARG A 81 -25.30 -0.49 -13.16
CA ARG A 81 -26.15 0.53 -12.53
C ARG A 81 -25.71 0.89 -11.12
N VAL A 82 -25.21 -0.08 -10.34
CA VAL A 82 -24.65 0.18 -9.01
C VAL A 82 -23.36 1.00 -9.14
N ASP A 83 -22.49 0.64 -10.07
CA ASP A 83 -21.24 1.38 -10.30
C ASP A 83 -21.51 2.81 -10.77
N GLU A 84 -22.47 3.02 -11.68
CA GLU A 84 -22.93 4.34 -12.12
C GLU A 84 -23.53 5.16 -10.96
N ALA A 85 -24.39 4.56 -10.14
CA ALA A 85 -24.99 5.25 -9.00
C ALA A 85 -23.95 5.65 -7.95
N VAL A 86 -22.96 4.80 -7.70
CA VAL A 86 -21.83 5.11 -6.81
C VAL A 86 -20.99 6.25 -7.36
N GLN A 87 -20.73 6.24 -8.68
CA GLN A 87 -19.95 7.30 -9.33
C GLN A 87 -20.69 8.64 -9.29
N GLN A 88 -21.99 8.66 -9.58
CA GLN A 88 -22.82 9.86 -9.48
C GLN A 88 -22.85 10.40 -8.04
N ALA A 89 -23.07 9.54 -7.05
CA ALA A 89 -23.07 9.96 -5.64
C ALA A 89 -21.71 10.55 -5.21
N ARG A 90 -20.60 10.00 -5.71
CA ARG A 90 -19.25 10.56 -5.47
C ARG A 90 -19.07 11.92 -6.11
N GLU A 91 -19.51 12.09 -7.36
CA GLU A 91 -19.40 13.36 -8.08
C GLU A 91 -20.25 14.45 -7.44
N GLU A 92 -21.49 14.13 -7.06
CA GLU A 92 -22.38 15.03 -6.31
C GLU A 92 -21.77 15.45 -4.98
N THR A 93 -21.29 14.48 -4.19
CA THR A 93 -20.63 14.76 -2.91
C THR A 93 -19.39 15.65 -3.10
N ALA A 94 -18.56 15.36 -4.10
CA ALA A 94 -17.37 16.14 -4.42
C ALA A 94 -17.71 17.56 -4.93
N ALA A 95 -18.81 17.73 -5.66
CA ALA A 95 -19.29 19.05 -6.08
C ALA A 95 -19.79 19.87 -4.88
N GLN A 96 -20.52 19.23 -3.96
CA GLN A 96 -21.04 19.87 -2.77
C GLN A 96 -19.93 20.32 -1.82
N ILE A 97 -18.93 19.47 -1.61
CA ILE A 97 -17.72 19.80 -0.85
C ILE A 97 -16.98 20.99 -1.51
N ARG A 98 -16.79 20.97 -2.83
CA ARG A 98 -16.12 22.06 -3.55
C ARG A 98 -16.84 23.40 -3.38
N ALA A 99 -18.17 23.42 -3.52
CA ALA A 99 -18.97 24.62 -3.33
C ALA A 99 -18.86 25.17 -1.89
N GLU A 100 -18.83 24.28 -0.90
CA GLU A 100 -18.64 24.68 0.51
C GLU A 100 -17.25 25.31 0.74
N TYR A 101 -16.20 24.71 0.17
CA TYR A 101 -14.85 25.27 0.27
C TYR A 101 -14.69 26.59 -0.47
N GLU A 102 -15.28 26.74 -1.67
CA GLU A 102 -15.28 28.03 -2.39
C GLU A 102 -15.96 29.13 -1.58
N GLY A 103 -17.09 28.83 -0.93
CA GLY A 103 -17.76 29.77 -0.04
C GLY A 103 -16.87 30.20 1.14
N LYS A 104 -16.18 29.24 1.79
CA LYS A 104 -15.24 29.54 2.88
C LYS A 104 -14.05 30.38 2.42
N VAL A 105 -13.53 30.11 1.22
CA VAL A 105 -12.41 30.88 0.65
C VAL A 105 -12.84 32.32 0.36
N GLN A 106 -14.04 32.53 -0.20
CA GLN A 106 -14.58 33.87 -0.44
C GLN A 106 -14.81 34.65 0.87
N ASP A 107 -15.33 33.98 1.90
CA ASP A 107 -15.52 34.62 3.21
C ASP A 107 -14.18 35.02 3.84
N LEU A 108 -13.17 34.14 3.80
CA LEU A 108 -11.81 34.46 4.26
C LEU A 108 -11.17 35.60 3.48
N GLN A 109 -11.36 35.65 2.15
CA GLN A 109 -10.91 36.77 1.32
C GLN A 109 -11.57 38.09 1.74
N THR A 110 -12.89 38.06 1.97
CA THR A 110 -13.65 39.23 2.42
C THR A 110 -13.20 39.70 3.82
N GLN A 111 -12.96 38.76 4.74
CA GLN A 111 -12.42 39.06 6.07
C GLN A 111 -11.02 39.69 5.99
N LEU A 112 -10.17 39.21 5.09
CA LEU A 112 -8.83 39.75 4.87
C LEU A 112 -8.88 41.17 4.30
N GLU A 113 -9.76 41.42 3.33
CA GLU A 113 -9.96 42.75 2.74
C GLU A 113 -10.51 43.74 3.79
N ASN A 114 -11.47 43.31 4.61
CA ASN A 114 -12.00 44.11 5.72
C ASN A 114 -10.92 44.41 6.78
N ALA A 115 -10.08 43.44 7.13
CA ALA A 115 -8.97 43.63 8.07
C ALA A 115 -7.91 44.59 7.51
N GLN A 116 -7.61 44.50 6.21
CA GLN A 116 -6.70 45.42 5.53
C GLN A 116 -7.25 46.85 5.50
N GLN A 117 -8.54 47.03 5.21
CA GLN A 117 -9.20 48.34 5.24
C GLN A 117 -9.24 48.93 6.66
N ALA A 118 -9.50 48.10 7.69
CA ALA A 118 -9.43 48.52 9.09
C ALA A 118 -8.00 48.95 9.49
N SER A 119 -6.97 48.26 9.01
CA SER A 119 -5.57 48.64 9.26
C SER A 119 -5.17 49.95 8.55
N SER A 120 -5.70 50.22 7.36
CA SER A 120 -5.45 51.46 6.60
C SER A 120 -6.06 52.70 7.29
N GLY A 121 -7.23 52.54 7.95
CA GLY A 121 -7.86 53.59 8.75
C GLY A 121 -7.07 53.96 10.02
N VAL A 122 -6.36 53.00 10.62
CA VAL A 122 -5.51 53.23 11.80
C VAL A 122 -4.18 53.92 11.43
N VAL A 123 -3.63 53.64 10.25
CA VAL A 123 -2.37 54.24 9.77
C VAL A 123 -2.52 55.73 9.42
N HIS A 124 -3.70 56.20 8.98
CA HIS A 124 -3.94 57.63 8.74
C HIS A 124 -4.09 58.46 10.04
N GLY A 125 -4.41 57.83 11.18
CA GLY A 125 -4.47 58.49 12.49
C GLY A 125 -3.16 58.51 13.27
N LEU A 126 -2.18 57.67 12.90
CA LEU A 126 -0.90 57.51 13.60
C LEU A 126 0.33 57.94 12.77
N GLY A 127 0.11 58.44 11.55
CA GLY A 127 1.13 58.81 10.56
C GLY A 127 2.06 60.00 10.90
N MET A 128 2.18 60.40 12.17
CA MET A 128 3.14 61.44 12.61
C MET A 128 4.15 60.95 13.67
N ALA A 129 4.14 59.66 14.06
CA ALA A 129 5.04 59.18 15.11
C ALA A 129 5.52 57.73 14.97
N ALA A 130 5.82 57.23 13.77
CA ALA A 130 6.55 55.96 13.61
C ALA A 130 7.16 55.79 12.20
N ALA A 131 7.80 56.84 11.67
CA ALA A 131 8.68 56.68 10.52
C ALA A 131 10.03 56.13 11.02
N GLY A 132 10.11 54.82 11.23
CA GLY A 132 11.33 54.18 11.71
C GLY A 132 11.21 52.67 11.83
N ALA A 133 11.54 51.98 10.74
CA ALA A 133 11.96 50.57 10.72
C ALA A 133 10.94 49.50 11.15
N VAL A 134 9.96 49.17 10.30
CA VAL A 134 9.56 47.77 10.08
C VAL A 134 9.24 47.58 8.60
N GLY A 135 10.13 46.86 7.92
CA GLY A 135 10.12 46.71 6.47
C GLY A 135 9.02 45.77 5.95
N PHE A 136 8.62 46.07 4.72
CA PHE A 136 7.92 45.23 3.75
C PHE A 136 8.64 43.86 3.49
N ALA A 137 8.78 43.00 4.50
CA ALA A 137 9.49 41.71 4.38
C ALA A 137 8.59 40.46 4.54
N ALA A 138 7.30 40.62 4.88
CA ALA A 138 6.40 39.48 5.13
C ALA A 138 5.87 38.78 3.85
N GLY A 139 5.83 39.47 2.71
CA GLY A 139 5.34 38.91 1.44
C GLY A 139 6.31 37.96 0.73
N GLY A 140 7.63 38.17 0.92
CA GLY A 140 8.68 37.33 0.32
C GLY A 140 8.81 35.97 1.00
N ALA A 141 8.92 35.95 2.33
CA ALA A 141 9.11 34.73 3.11
C ALA A 141 7.93 33.76 3.03
N THR A 142 6.70 34.25 2.91
CA THR A 142 5.49 33.43 2.75
C THR A 142 5.41 32.80 1.36
N THR A 143 5.79 33.54 0.32
CA THR A 143 5.86 33.04 -1.06
C THR A 143 6.95 31.98 -1.22
N GLU A 144 8.15 32.21 -0.66
CA GLU A 144 9.27 31.24 -0.67
C GLU A 144 8.93 29.96 0.10
N ASN A 145 8.23 30.07 1.23
CA ASN A 145 7.76 28.91 2.01
C ASN A 145 6.74 28.07 1.24
N TYR A 146 5.80 28.70 0.53
CA TYR A 146 4.82 27.99 -0.30
C TYR A 146 5.48 27.30 -1.50
N GLN A 147 6.42 27.97 -2.18
CA GLN A 147 7.17 27.37 -3.28
C GLN A 147 7.97 26.15 -2.79
N SER A 148 8.65 26.26 -1.65
CA SER A 148 9.40 25.15 -1.05
C SER A 148 8.51 23.96 -0.69
N LEU A 149 7.32 24.24 -0.13
CA LEU A 149 6.35 23.20 0.21
C LEU A 149 5.83 22.53 -1.06
N ARG A 150 5.43 23.32 -2.06
CA ARG A 150 4.99 22.81 -3.36
C ARG A 150 6.04 21.87 -3.98
N THR A 151 7.30 22.29 -4.04
CA THR A 151 8.39 21.45 -4.54
C THR A 151 8.53 20.17 -3.72
N ALA A 152 8.41 20.24 -2.40
CA ALA A 152 8.46 19.05 -1.55
C ALA A 152 7.32 18.06 -1.88
N LEU A 153 6.09 18.55 -2.09
CA LEU A 153 4.94 17.72 -2.44
C LEU A 153 5.10 17.07 -3.81
N GLU A 154 5.55 17.81 -4.82
CA GLU A 154 5.81 17.29 -6.17
C GLU A 154 6.90 16.21 -6.16
N GLU A 155 7.98 16.42 -5.39
CA GLU A 155 9.09 15.48 -5.27
C GLU A 155 8.71 14.21 -4.50
N ILE A 156 7.90 14.31 -3.45
CA ILE A 156 7.33 13.15 -2.74
C ILE A 156 6.45 12.34 -3.70
N ASP A 157 5.62 13.02 -4.48
CA ASP A 157 4.69 12.38 -5.42
C ASP A 157 5.42 11.69 -6.59
N ALA A 158 6.56 12.24 -7.02
CA ALA A 158 7.36 11.67 -8.11
C ALA A 158 7.95 10.29 -7.77
N GLN A 159 8.17 9.98 -6.50
CA GLN A 159 8.85 8.75 -6.09
C GLN A 159 8.10 7.46 -6.45
N ARG A 160 8.85 6.38 -6.69
CA ARG A 160 8.32 5.07 -7.10
C ARG A 160 8.63 3.94 -6.10
N GLN A 161 9.49 4.19 -5.13
CA GLN A 161 9.78 3.27 -4.03
C GLN A 161 9.40 3.89 -2.68
N GLN A 162 8.95 3.05 -1.75
CA GLN A 162 8.51 3.50 -0.44
C GLN A 162 9.67 4.10 0.36
N ALA A 163 10.86 3.51 0.29
CA ALA A 163 12.04 4.03 0.98
C ALA A 163 12.40 5.45 0.49
N ASP A 164 12.29 5.71 -0.82
CA ASP A 164 12.57 7.01 -1.41
C ASP A 164 11.53 8.07 -1.02
N VAL A 165 10.24 7.69 -0.99
CA VAL A 165 9.15 8.54 -0.49
C VAL A 165 9.45 9.01 0.94
N LEU A 166 9.78 8.06 1.82
CA LEU A 166 10.07 8.35 3.23
C LEU A 166 11.38 9.14 3.41
N ALA A 167 12.42 8.85 2.64
CA ALA A 167 13.68 9.58 2.69
C ALA A 167 13.49 11.04 2.24
N THR A 168 12.67 11.24 1.21
CA THR A 168 12.31 12.56 0.67
C THR A 168 11.47 13.36 1.67
N LEU A 169 10.49 12.73 2.31
CA LEU A 169 9.73 13.33 3.40
C LEU A 169 10.65 13.88 4.50
N VAL A 170 11.55 13.05 5.06
CA VAL A 170 12.42 13.48 6.18
C VAL A 170 13.37 14.60 5.76
N ARG A 171 13.86 14.55 4.51
CA ARG A 171 14.71 15.61 3.95
C ARG A 171 13.99 16.95 3.91
N TYR A 172 12.75 17.00 3.44
CA TYR A 172 11.99 18.25 3.38
C TYR A 172 11.42 18.68 4.73
N ALA A 173 11.05 17.74 5.60
CA ALA A 173 10.61 18.03 6.96
C ALA A 173 11.65 18.84 7.74
N ALA A 174 12.95 18.59 7.52
CA ALA A 174 14.05 19.33 8.14
C ALA A 174 14.09 20.84 7.79
N ASN A 175 13.37 21.29 6.76
CA ASN A 175 13.25 22.72 6.44
C ASN A 175 12.18 23.43 7.29
N TYR A 176 11.31 22.66 7.97
CA TYR A 176 10.15 23.17 8.69
C TYR A 176 10.28 23.05 10.20
N THR A 177 11.38 22.46 10.68
CA THR A 177 11.64 22.28 12.11
C THR A 177 13.13 22.02 12.35
N PRO A 178 13.69 22.46 13.50
CA PRO A 178 15.11 22.28 13.82
C PRO A 178 15.57 20.83 13.88
N ARG A 179 14.82 19.95 14.55
CA ARG A 179 15.16 18.52 14.67
C ARG A 179 13.99 17.64 14.27
N VAL A 180 14.30 16.53 13.60
CA VAL A 180 13.34 15.54 13.12
C VAL A 180 13.86 14.13 13.36
N VAL A 181 13.01 13.26 13.89
CA VAL A 181 13.21 11.81 13.87
C VAL A 181 11.98 11.13 13.29
N PHE A 182 12.20 10.25 12.32
CA PHE A 182 11.13 9.43 11.75
C PHE A 182 11.18 8.02 12.33
N PHE A 183 10.07 7.58 12.93
CA PHE A 183 9.91 6.26 13.52
C PHE A 183 8.98 5.40 12.70
N VAL A 184 9.37 4.16 12.40
CA VAL A 184 8.48 3.16 11.80
C VAL A 184 7.82 2.34 12.90
N ILE A 185 6.51 2.15 12.82
CA ILE A 185 5.76 1.33 13.78
C ILE A 185 5.82 -0.13 13.36
N LYS A 186 6.40 -0.98 14.22
CA LYS A 186 6.48 -2.43 14.01
C LYS A 186 6.23 -3.16 15.32
N SER A 187 5.29 -4.09 15.32
CA SER A 187 4.98 -4.95 16.48
C SER A 187 4.72 -4.16 17.77
N GLY A 188 3.99 -3.04 17.68
CA GLY A 188 3.65 -2.20 18.83
C GLY A 188 4.81 -1.35 19.37
N SER A 189 5.92 -1.24 18.64
CA SER A 189 7.06 -0.39 18.99
C SER A 189 7.36 0.60 17.87
N ALA A 190 7.82 1.80 18.26
CA ALA A 190 8.34 2.82 17.38
C ALA A 190 9.86 2.63 17.24
N ILE A 191 10.31 2.28 16.03
CA ILE A 191 11.71 2.02 15.72
C ILE A 191 12.26 3.18 14.88
N GLY A 192 13.32 3.82 15.36
CA GLY A 192 13.95 4.93 14.69
C GLY A 192 14.50 4.52 13.31
N TRP A 193 14.17 5.32 12.29
CA TRP A 193 14.53 5.03 10.90
C TRP A 193 15.49 6.06 10.32
N LYS A 194 15.26 7.35 10.57
CA LYS A 194 16.07 8.45 10.06
C LYS A 194 16.02 9.65 10.99
N ALA A 195 17.12 10.39 11.11
CA ALA A 195 17.21 11.56 12.00
C ALA A 195 17.98 12.71 11.36
N THR A 196 17.48 13.93 11.53
CA THR A 196 18.12 15.16 11.00
C THR A 196 18.08 16.27 12.05
N GLY A 197 19.09 17.14 12.07
CA GLY A 197 19.12 18.32 12.94
C GLY A 197 19.79 18.11 14.31
N PHE A 198 20.43 16.96 14.52
CA PHE A 198 21.07 16.62 15.80
C PHE A 198 22.58 16.86 15.77
N THR A 199 23.09 17.49 16.83
CA THR A 199 24.52 17.74 17.05
C THR A 199 25.11 16.87 18.17
N ASN A 200 24.26 16.09 18.85
CA ASN A 200 24.61 15.24 20.00
C ASN A 200 24.88 13.76 19.61
N GLY A 201 25.20 13.50 18.34
CA GLY A 201 25.55 12.16 17.85
C GLY A 201 24.36 11.26 17.47
N LEU A 202 23.13 11.78 17.49
CA LEU A 202 22.00 11.10 16.86
C LEU A 202 22.07 11.30 15.33
N SER A 203 22.16 10.21 14.59
CA SER A 203 22.38 10.15 13.14
C SER A 203 21.57 9.01 12.53
N ASP A 204 21.56 8.88 11.20
CA ASP A 204 20.84 7.80 10.50
C ASP A 204 21.30 6.38 10.92
N ASP A 205 22.54 6.23 11.38
CA ASP A 205 23.04 4.95 11.88
C ASP A 205 22.64 4.69 13.34
N THR A 206 22.76 5.71 14.20
CA THR A 206 22.49 5.58 15.64
C THR A 206 21.01 5.63 15.98
N VAL A 207 20.17 6.25 15.15
CA VAL A 207 18.72 6.35 15.35
C VAL A 207 18.03 4.99 15.40
N ARG A 208 18.60 3.96 14.76
CA ARG A 208 18.06 2.59 14.76
C ARG A 208 18.09 1.93 16.13
N ALA A 209 18.94 2.42 17.04
CA ALA A 209 18.99 1.97 18.42
C ALA A 209 17.79 2.50 19.24
N LEU A 210 17.09 3.53 18.76
CA LEU A 210 15.84 3.99 19.36
C LEU A 210 14.73 2.98 19.01
N ASN A 211 14.38 2.15 19.98
CA ASN A 211 13.28 1.21 19.88
C ASN A 211 12.39 1.37 21.12
N ILE A 212 11.27 2.06 20.94
CA ILE A 212 10.42 2.53 22.02
C ILE A 212 9.10 1.77 21.96
N PRO A 213 8.80 0.90 22.92
CA PRO A 213 7.46 0.32 23.04
C PRO A 213 6.42 1.44 23.11
N LEU A 214 5.37 1.39 22.30
CA LEU A 214 4.36 2.46 22.29
C LEU A 214 3.73 2.64 23.67
N SER A 215 3.50 1.54 24.40
CA SER A 215 3.00 1.60 25.78
C SER A 215 3.93 2.32 26.78
N ALA A 216 5.20 2.51 26.45
CA ALA A 216 6.19 3.17 27.30
C ALA A 216 6.32 4.67 27.04
N ASN A 217 5.68 5.22 25.99
CA ASN A 217 5.76 6.64 25.66
C ASN A 217 4.38 7.21 25.30
N ALA A 218 3.84 8.09 26.15
CA ALA A 218 2.49 8.64 25.99
C ALA A 218 2.32 9.41 24.68
N THR A 219 3.30 10.23 24.28
CA THR A 219 3.23 11.06 23.06
C THR A 219 3.13 10.20 21.81
N LEU A 220 3.99 9.18 21.67
CA LEU A 220 3.92 8.26 20.54
C LEU A 220 2.67 7.37 20.60
N HIS A 221 2.29 6.92 21.80
CA HIS A 221 1.09 6.10 21.98
C HIS A 221 -0.18 6.81 21.55
N GLU A 222 -0.34 8.07 21.98
CA GLU A 222 -1.50 8.88 21.69
C GLU A 222 -1.55 9.22 20.19
N ALA A 223 -0.44 9.67 19.60
CA ALA A 223 -0.38 9.98 18.17
C ALA A 223 -0.73 8.76 17.30
N THR A 224 -0.26 7.56 17.67
CA THR A 224 -0.52 6.33 16.91
C THR A 224 -1.93 5.77 17.13
N THR A 225 -2.52 5.93 18.32
CA THR A 225 -3.84 5.39 18.64
C THR A 225 -4.96 6.31 18.17
N ALA A 226 -4.79 7.61 18.39
CA ALA A 226 -5.79 8.62 18.05
C ALA A 226 -5.62 9.17 16.63
N LEU A 227 -4.55 8.78 15.92
CA LEU A 227 -4.30 9.10 14.51
C LEU A 227 -4.32 10.60 14.19
N HIS A 228 -3.92 11.43 15.16
CA HIS A 228 -3.76 12.88 15.00
C HIS A 228 -2.44 13.35 15.61
N THR A 229 -2.03 14.58 15.28
CA THR A 229 -0.82 15.18 15.83
C THR A 229 -0.95 15.43 17.33
N VAL A 230 0.06 14.98 18.08
CA VAL A 230 0.19 15.29 19.51
C VAL A 230 1.29 16.31 19.70
N SER A 231 1.05 17.33 20.52
CA SER A 231 2.02 18.38 20.84
C SER A 231 2.40 18.35 22.32
N ALA A 232 3.67 18.58 22.61
CA ALA A 232 4.19 18.78 23.94
C ALA A 232 4.93 20.12 24.01
N GLN A 233 4.81 20.81 25.15
CA GLN A 233 5.44 22.11 25.38
C GLN A 233 6.29 22.05 26.64
N ASN A 234 7.46 22.71 26.60
CA ASN A 234 8.36 22.88 27.74
C ASN A 234 8.66 21.57 28.50
N SER A 235 8.94 20.49 27.77
CA SER A 235 9.08 19.14 28.36
C SER A 235 10.13 18.29 27.65
N THR A 236 10.66 17.30 28.37
CA THR A 236 11.39 16.16 27.80
C THR A 236 10.38 15.08 27.44
N THR A 237 10.30 14.67 26.17
CA THR A 237 9.25 13.75 25.71
C THR A 237 9.57 12.28 25.99
N GLY A 238 10.81 11.96 26.34
CA GLY A 238 11.34 10.60 26.45
C GLY A 238 11.52 9.90 25.10
N VAL A 239 11.18 10.55 23.99
CA VAL A 239 11.18 9.95 22.64
C VAL A 239 12.59 9.73 22.11
N LEU A 240 13.56 10.51 22.57
CA LEU A 240 14.93 10.47 22.07
C LEU A 240 15.88 9.66 22.98
N GLY A 241 15.37 9.03 24.04
CA GLY A 241 16.17 8.26 24.99
C GLY A 241 17.32 9.09 25.57
N GLN A 242 18.55 8.61 25.42
CA GLN A 242 19.75 9.30 25.90
C GLN A 242 20.06 10.63 25.16
N TYR A 243 19.43 10.85 24.00
CA TYR A 243 19.60 12.06 23.20
C TYR A 243 18.56 13.14 23.53
N ASP A 244 17.68 12.88 24.50
CA ASP A 244 16.59 13.77 24.86
C ASP A 244 17.08 15.01 25.61
N SER A 245 16.34 16.10 25.44
CA SER A 245 16.62 17.40 26.04
C SER A 245 15.31 18.14 26.21
N THR A 246 15.17 18.97 27.24
CA THR A 246 13.99 19.83 27.36
C THR A 246 13.94 20.77 26.16
N VAL A 247 12.79 20.79 25.49
CA VAL A 247 12.53 21.63 24.31
C VAL A 247 11.29 22.48 24.55
N ALA A 248 11.24 23.65 23.92
CA ALA A 248 10.09 24.56 24.02
C ALA A 248 8.84 23.94 23.40
N GLN A 249 9.01 23.27 22.25
CA GLN A 249 7.94 22.58 21.55
C GLN A 249 8.44 21.27 20.96
N ALA A 250 7.61 20.24 21.06
CA ALA A 250 7.77 18.98 20.33
C ALA A 250 6.41 18.54 19.79
N VAL A 251 6.41 17.88 18.63
CA VAL A 251 5.22 17.33 18.00
C VAL A 251 5.48 15.91 17.51
N ALA A 252 4.45 15.08 17.54
CA ALA A 252 4.43 13.74 16.97
C ALA A 252 3.28 13.64 15.97
N VAL A 253 3.63 13.63 14.68
CA VAL A 253 2.68 13.58 13.57
C VAL A 253 2.59 12.14 13.06
N PRO A 254 1.43 11.47 13.10
CA PRO A 254 1.31 10.09 12.63
C PRO A 254 1.24 10.00 11.11
N LEU A 255 1.93 9.00 10.52
CA LEU A 255 1.74 8.60 9.14
C LEU A 255 0.66 7.53 9.07
N VAL A 256 -0.56 7.93 8.73
CA VAL A 256 -1.72 7.03 8.68
C VAL A 256 -1.81 6.41 7.29
N ILE A 257 -1.70 5.09 7.19
CA ILE A 257 -1.88 4.32 5.95
C ILE A 257 -3.06 3.37 6.16
N ARG A 258 -4.09 3.45 5.31
CA ARG A 258 -5.30 2.62 5.38
C ARG A 258 -5.92 2.57 6.79
N GLY A 259 -5.99 3.72 7.45
CA GLY A 259 -6.58 3.86 8.78
C GLY A 259 -5.73 3.33 9.94
N LYS A 260 -4.42 3.08 9.72
CA LYS A 260 -3.48 2.66 10.77
C LYS A 260 -2.23 3.52 10.76
N ALA A 261 -1.73 3.90 11.93
CA ALA A 261 -0.43 4.58 12.03
C ALA A 261 0.71 3.61 11.67
N ALA A 262 1.30 3.80 10.49
CA ALA A 262 2.43 3.00 10.02
C ALA A 262 3.78 3.57 10.48
N ALA A 263 3.83 4.86 10.77
CA ALA A 263 5.01 5.57 11.25
C ALA A 263 4.59 6.82 12.04
N VAL A 264 5.56 7.46 12.70
CA VAL A 264 5.39 8.75 13.37
C VAL A 264 6.60 9.63 13.06
N LEU A 265 6.35 10.87 12.65
CA LEU A 265 7.35 11.92 12.54
C LEU A 265 7.39 12.68 13.86
N TYR A 266 8.47 12.51 14.61
CA TYR A 266 8.77 13.35 15.77
C TYR A 266 9.55 14.57 15.29
N ALA A 267 9.13 15.76 15.71
CA ALA A 267 9.82 17.00 15.43
C ALA A 267 9.86 17.87 16.68
N ASP A 268 10.96 18.59 16.90
CA ASP A 268 11.09 19.50 18.03
C ASP A 268 11.84 20.79 17.69
N SER A 269 11.71 21.77 18.59
CA SER A 269 12.31 23.11 18.48
C SER A 269 13.83 23.11 18.64
N GLY A 270 14.46 21.98 18.94
CA GLY A 270 15.85 21.92 19.38
C GLY A 270 16.08 22.63 20.71
N PHE A 271 17.32 22.54 21.19
CA PHE A 271 17.76 23.21 22.41
C PHE A 271 17.80 24.75 22.25
N GLU A 272 18.08 25.24 21.04
CA GLU A 272 18.16 26.67 20.74
C GLU A 272 16.79 27.35 20.56
N GLY A 273 15.69 26.59 20.53
CA GLY A 273 14.33 27.13 20.52
C GLY A 273 13.84 27.66 19.16
N GLY A 274 14.06 26.89 18.09
CA GLY A 274 13.56 27.21 16.75
C GLY A 274 12.06 26.95 16.56
N GLN A 275 11.51 27.49 15.48
CA GLN A 275 10.08 27.38 15.15
C GLN A 275 9.75 26.06 14.46
N ILE A 276 8.56 25.51 14.76
CA ILE A 276 8.00 24.34 14.08
C ILE A 276 6.84 24.81 13.21
N ASN A 277 6.97 24.67 11.88
CA ASN A 277 5.86 24.88 10.96
C ASN A 277 5.02 23.60 10.89
N LEU A 278 4.05 23.49 11.79
CA LEU A 278 3.22 22.30 11.93
C LEU A 278 2.38 22.01 10.68
N ASP A 279 1.76 23.04 10.09
CA ASP A 279 0.92 22.89 8.90
C ASP A 279 1.67 22.28 7.73
N ALA A 280 2.94 22.68 7.53
CA ALA A 280 3.80 22.09 6.52
C ALA A 280 4.12 20.61 6.82
N LEU A 281 4.47 20.28 8.07
CA LEU A 281 4.76 18.90 8.47
C LEU A 281 3.54 17.99 8.30
N GLU A 282 2.35 18.43 8.70
CA GLU A 282 1.09 17.68 8.51
C GLU A 282 0.75 17.51 7.03
N SER A 283 0.93 18.56 6.21
CA SER A 283 0.73 18.50 4.76
C SER A 283 1.66 17.49 4.10
N LEU A 284 2.95 17.51 4.45
CA LEU A 284 3.94 16.55 3.94
C LEU A 284 3.56 15.11 4.34
N MET A 285 3.14 14.90 5.59
CA MET A 285 2.73 13.59 6.09
C MET A 285 1.48 13.06 5.39
N GLN A 286 0.48 13.92 5.16
CA GLN A 286 -0.75 13.57 4.45
C GLN A 286 -0.47 13.17 3.00
N VAL A 287 0.34 13.96 2.27
CA VAL A 287 0.71 13.65 0.89
C VAL A 287 1.60 12.41 0.82
N THR A 288 2.50 12.22 1.77
CA THR A 288 3.31 10.99 1.88
C THR A 288 2.43 9.76 2.03
N SER A 289 1.38 9.83 2.87
CA SER A 289 0.42 8.73 3.01
C SER A 289 -0.24 8.38 1.67
N MET A 290 -0.78 9.38 0.97
CA MET A 290 -1.41 9.19 -0.34
C MET A 290 -0.42 8.63 -1.37
N ALA A 291 0.80 9.17 -1.42
CA ALA A 291 1.85 8.70 -2.32
C ALA A 291 2.17 7.22 -2.08
N ILE A 292 2.28 6.78 -0.81
CA ILE A 292 2.54 5.38 -0.45
C ILE A 292 1.36 4.48 -0.84
N GLU A 293 0.12 4.91 -0.62
CA GLU A 293 -1.08 4.16 -1.01
C GLU A 293 -1.21 3.97 -2.52
N LEU A 294 -0.69 4.93 -3.31
CA LEU A 294 -0.68 4.90 -4.77
C LEU A 294 0.54 4.17 -5.37
N LEU A 295 1.56 3.79 -4.59
CA LEU A 295 2.74 3.08 -5.09
C LEU A 295 2.42 1.81 -5.90
N PRO A 296 1.45 0.94 -5.50
CA PRO A 296 1.13 -0.26 -6.28
C PRO A 296 0.67 0.07 -7.71
N VAL A 297 -0.05 1.19 -7.89
CA VAL A 297 -0.51 1.66 -9.20
C VAL A 297 0.63 2.33 -9.97
N ARG A 298 1.51 3.07 -9.29
CA ARG A 298 2.64 3.76 -9.95
C ARG A 298 3.73 2.83 -10.45
N ARG A 299 3.93 1.69 -9.79
CA ARG A 299 4.92 0.69 -10.23
C ARG A 299 4.49 -0.04 -11.50
N SER A 300 3.19 -0.18 -11.74
CA SER A 300 2.65 -0.83 -12.93
C SER A 300 2.45 0.14 -14.11
N GLN A 301 2.54 1.45 -13.89
CA GLN A 301 2.51 2.44 -14.95
C GLN A 301 3.88 2.53 -15.66
N PRO A 302 3.93 2.40 -17.00
CA PRO A 302 5.13 2.73 -17.74
C PRO A 302 5.51 4.17 -17.44
N ILE A 303 6.80 4.44 -17.20
CA ILE A 303 7.30 5.80 -17.21
C ILE A 303 6.91 6.38 -18.56
N ALA A 304 6.00 7.37 -18.59
CA ALA A 304 5.76 8.13 -19.80
C ALA A 304 7.13 8.62 -20.23
N ALA A 305 7.62 8.12 -21.38
CA ALA A 305 8.87 8.56 -21.93
C ALA A 305 8.80 10.08 -21.98
N GLN A 306 9.60 10.75 -21.14
CA GLN A 306 9.90 12.14 -21.39
C GLN A 306 10.32 12.21 -22.86
N PRO A 307 9.79 13.16 -23.66
CA PRO A 307 10.27 13.33 -25.01
C PRO A 307 11.79 13.40 -24.89
N ALA A 308 12.48 12.44 -25.49
CA ALA A 308 13.93 12.48 -25.54
C ALA A 308 14.28 13.89 -26.03
N PRO A 309 15.18 14.64 -25.33
CA PRO A 309 15.64 15.90 -25.88
C PRO A 309 16.04 15.62 -27.31
N ALA A 310 15.45 16.39 -28.25
CA ALA A 310 15.71 16.22 -29.66
C ALA A 310 17.22 16.08 -29.88
N PRO A 311 17.68 15.10 -30.66
CA PRO A 311 19.10 14.90 -30.86
C PRO A 311 19.70 16.23 -31.31
N ALA A 312 20.61 16.77 -30.48
CA ALA A 312 21.40 17.92 -30.87
C ALA A 312 22.06 17.61 -32.23
N PRO A 313 22.17 18.57 -33.15
CA PRO A 313 22.83 18.36 -34.43
C PRO A 313 24.19 17.71 -34.19
N GLN A 314 24.36 16.49 -34.70
CA GLN A 314 25.64 15.80 -34.64
C GLN A 314 26.66 16.66 -35.39
N VAL A 315 27.58 17.26 -34.64
CA VAL A 315 28.78 17.84 -35.22
C VAL A 315 29.59 16.66 -35.75
N ALA A 316 29.78 16.61 -37.07
CA ALA A 316 30.52 15.55 -37.74
C ALA A 316 31.89 15.36 -37.10
N THR A 317 32.16 14.16 -36.60
CA THR A 317 33.50 13.70 -36.26
C THR A 317 34.33 13.58 -37.53
N PRO A 318 35.55 14.15 -37.59
CA PRO A 318 36.45 13.94 -38.72
C PRO A 318 36.98 12.50 -38.73
N PRO A 319 37.40 11.99 -39.91
CA PRO A 319 37.76 10.57 -40.10
C PRO A 319 39.03 10.17 -39.34
N PRO A 320 39.19 8.88 -39.01
CA PRO A 320 40.35 8.38 -38.28
C PRO A 320 41.58 8.30 -39.19
N ALA A 321 42.72 8.77 -38.67
CA ALA A 321 44.04 8.57 -39.26
C ALA A 321 44.55 7.14 -38.99
N PRO A 322 45.39 6.56 -39.87
CA PRO A 322 45.71 5.13 -39.86
C PRO A 322 46.70 4.74 -38.75
N GLU A 323 46.47 3.55 -38.21
CA GLU A 323 47.27 2.85 -37.21
C GLU A 323 48.58 2.30 -37.83
N PRO A 324 49.75 2.41 -37.15
CA PRO A 324 50.96 1.75 -37.60
C PRO A 324 51.06 0.30 -37.07
N ALA A 325 51.41 -0.60 -37.99
CA ALA A 325 51.62 -2.04 -37.79
C ALA A 325 53.02 -2.36 -37.16
N PRO A 326 53.26 -3.61 -36.70
CA PRO A 326 54.11 -3.96 -35.56
C PRO A 326 55.53 -4.47 -35.90
N ALA A 327 56.37 -4.66 -34.87
CA ALA A 327 57.59 -5.49 -34.90
C ALA A 327 57.99 -5.95 -33.46
N PRO A 328 58.85 -6.99 -33.25
CA PRO A 328 58.44 -8.24 -32.60
C PRO A 328 59.26 -8.67 -31.34
N SER A 329 58.65 -9.62 -30.61
CA SER A 329 59.14 -10.75 -29.78
C SER A 329 60.51 -10.73 -29.07
N PHE A 330 60.57 -11.26 -27.83
CA PHE A 330 61.28 -12.51 -27.45
C PHE A 330 61.15 -12.86 -25.93
N VAL A 331 60.56 -14.05 -25.69
CA VAL A 331 60.75 -15.14 -24.68
C VAL A 331 60.76 -14.99 -23.15
N GLN A 332 59.92 -15.86 -22.52
CA GLN A 332 60.16 -16.79 -21.38
C GLN A 332 60.46 -16.22 -19.97
N GLN A 333 59.93 -16.72 -18.84
CA GLN A 333 59.50 -18.09 -18.45
C GLN A 333 58.39 -18.08 -17.37
N THR A 334 57.61 -19.16 -17.34
CA THR A 334 56.79 -19.70 -16.23
C THR A 334 57.72 -20.35 -15.17
N PRO A 335 57.35 -20.41 -13.87
CA PRO A 335 56.58 -21.55 -13.30
C PRO A 335 55.39 -21.04 -12.45
N GLU A 336 54.15 -21.54 -12.61
CA GLU A 336 53.59 -22.79 -12.06
C GLU A 336 53.73 -22.90 -10.53
N GLU A 337 52.62 -22.75 -9.80
CA GLU A 337 52.01 -23.78 -8.94
C GLU A 337 50.81 -23.21 -8.14
N ALA A 338 49.63 -23.79 -8.37
CA ALA A 338 48.48 -23.78 -7.45
C ALA A 338 48.59 -25.04 -6.56
N PRO A 339 47.93 -25.21 -5.39
CA PRO A 339 46.50 -24.92 -5.21
C PRO A 339 46.01 -24.51 -3.79
N ALA A 340 44.74 -24.06 -3.77
CA ALA A 340 43.68 -24.19 -2.76
C ALA A 340 44.04 -24.36 -1.27
N VAL A 341 43.39 -23.56 -0.39
CA VAL A 341 42.27 -24.00 0.48
C VAL A 341 41.64 -22.83 1.29
N THR A 342 40.30 -22.81 1.28
CA THR A 342 39.34 -22.51 2.37
C THR A 342 39.52 -21.28 3.30
N ALA A 343 38.48 -20.46 3.43
CA ALA A 343 37.43 -20.62 4.45
C ALA A 343 36.61 -19.33 4.64
N SER A 344 35.30 -19.43 4.43
CA SER A 344 34.30 -18.54 5.01
C SER A 344 34.36 -18.58 6.54
N VAL A 345 34.23 -17.42 7.18
CA VAL A 345 33.79 -17.34 8.58
C VAL A 345 32.54 -16.47 8.65
N VAL A 346 31.42 -17.18 8.79
CA VAL A 346 30.21 -16.74 9.48
C VAL A 346 30.50 -16.82 10.98
N THR A 347 30.08 -15.81 11.74
CA THR A 347 29.96 -15.92 13.20
C THR A 347 28.50 -15.69 13.60
N PRO A 348 27.95 -16.46 14.55
CA PRO A 348 26.52 -16.71 14.67
C PRO A 348 25.81 -15.87 15.76
N LEU A 349 24.50 -15.82 15.63
CA LEU A 349 23.54 -15.36 16.63
C LEU A 349 23.42 -16.41 17.77
N PRO A 350 23.39 -16.03 19.06
CA PRO A 350 23.20 -16.97 20.14
C PRO A 350 21.72 -17.34 20.33
N THR A 351 21.55 -18.61 20.66
CA THR A 351 20.34 -19.38 20.97
C THR A 351 19.63 -18.93 22.26
N ALA A 352 18.32 -19.17 22.23
CA ALA A 352 17.33 -19.21 23.31
C ALA A 352 17.82 -19.45 24.75
N ALA A 353 17.25 -18.66 25.66
CA ALA A 353 17.03 -19.07 27.04
C ALA A 353 15.55 -19.44 27.22
N GLU A 354 15.36 -20.72 27.51
CA GLU A 354 14.14 -21.40 27.92
C GLU A 354 13.81 -21.01 29.36
N VAL A 355 12.59 -20.50 29.62
CA VAL A 355 12.02 -20.46 30.98
C VAL A 355 10.70 -21.23 30.95
N LYS A 356 10.78 -22.38 31.59
CA LYS A 356 9.71 -23.27 32.00
C LYS A 356 8.95 -22.62 33.15
N GLU A 357 7.67 -22.29 32.97
CA GLU A 357 6.81 -21.95 34.11
C GLU A 357 5.46 -22.68 34.04
N ALA A 358 5.10 -23.21 35.20
CA ALA A 358 4.13 -24.26 35.42
C ALA A 358 2.69 -23.74 35.44
N ALA A 359 1.76 -24.62 35.07
CA ALA A 359 0.34 -24.47 35.32
C ALA A 359 0.01 -24.33 36.82
N PRO A 360 -1.18 -23.80 37.13
CA PRO A 360 -2.17 -24.68 37.74
C PRO A 360 -3.53 -24.66 37.03
N ALA A 361 -4.20 -25.82 37.12
CA ALA A 361 -5.59 -26.07 36.77
C ALA A 361 -6.56 -25.12 37.52
N SER A 362 -7.80 -24.84 37.13
CA SER A 362 -8.83 -25.65 36.48
C SER A 362 -10.06 -24.77 36.22
N VAL A 363 -10.76 -24.88 35.07
CA VAL A 363 -12.22 -25.05 35.01
C VAL A 363 -12.56 -25.77 33.69
N SER A 364 -13.19 -26.94 33.80
CA SER A 364 -13.73 -27.70 32.68
C SER A 364 -15.06 -27.10 32.23
N THR A 365 -15.14 -26.67 30.97
CA THR A 365 -16.37 -26.68 30.17
C THR A 365 -16.01 -26.71 28.68
N SER A 366 -16.48 -27.74 27.98
CA SER A 366 -16.62 -27.82 26.50
C SER A 366 -15.36 -28.09 25.66
N ALA A 367 -14.80 -29.31 25.75
CA ALA A 367 -13.58 -29.72 25.04
C ALA A 367 -13.75 -30.15 23.55
N SER A 368 -14.94 -30.07 22.95
CA SER A 368 -15.15 -30.50 21.55
C SER A 368 -15.29 -29.38 20.52
N SER A 369 -15.48 -28.11 20.93
CA SER A 369 -15.56 -26.97 20.00
C SER A 369 -14.28 -26.14 19.93
N VAL A 370 -13.39 -26.23 20.94
CA VAL A 370 -12.15 -25.45 20.97
C VAL A 370 -11.06 -26.07 20.09
N GLN A 371 -11.04 -27.40 19.96
CA GLN A 371 -10.07 -28.11 19.12
C GLN A 371 -10.28 -27.81 17.62
N SER A 372 -11.52 -27.61 17.17
CA SER A 372 -11.81 -27.21 15.78
C SER A 372 -11.32 -25.81 15.47
N ASP A 373 -11.46 -24.87 16.42
CA ASP A 373 -11.10 -23.47 16.19
C ASP A 373 -9.58 -23.29 16.13
N ASP A 374 -8.84 -23.97 17.01
CA ASP A 374 -7.37 -23.96 17.01
C ASP A 374 -6.81 -24.67 15.76
N GLU A 375 -7.44 -25.75 15.32
CA GLU A 375 -7.07 -26.42 14.07
C GLU A 375 -7.32 -25.53 12.85
N VAL A 376 -8.50 -24.92 12.74
CA VAL A 376 -8.84 -23.98 11.66
C VAL A 376 -7.87 -22.79 11.64
N ARG A 377 -7.46 -22.30 12.81
CA ARG A 377 -6.46 -21.23 12.93
C ARG A 377 -5.10 -21.68 12.43
N ALA A 378 -4.64 -22.87 12.83
CA ALA A 378 -3.37 -23.43 12.38
C ALA A 378 -3.32 -23.66 10.87
N HIS A 379 -4.42 -24.12 10.25
CA HIS A 379 -4.55 -24.23 8.79
C HIS A 379 -4.50 -22.86 8.08
N ASN A 380 -5.17 -21.85 8.63
CA ASN A 380 -5.13 -20.49 8.08
C ASN A 380 -3.73 -19.86 8.18
N ASP A 381 -3.04 -20.06 9.31
CA ASP A 381 -1.70 -19.56 9.52
C ASP A 381 -0.68 -20.26 8.61
N ALA A 382 -0.80 -21.58 8.43
CA ALA A 382 0.01 -22.35 7.48
C ALA A 382 -0.19 -21.86 6.03
N ARG A 383 -1.44 -21.62 5.61
CA ARG A 383 -1.74 -21.08 4.27
C ARG A 383 -1.14 -19.69 4.07
N ARG A 384 -1.28 -18.80 5.06
CA ARG A 384 -0.70 -17.44 5.00
C ARG A 384 0.82 -17.49 4.94
N PHE A 385 1.43 -18.40 5.67
CA PHE A 385 2.89 -18.53 5.69
C PHE A 385 3.44 -19.11 4.39
N ALA A 386 2.79 -20.11 3.80
CA ALA A 386 3.13 -20.61 2.46
C ALA A 386 3.08 -19.48 1.41
N ARG A 387 1.99 -18.70 1.39
CA ARG A 387 1.84 -17.53 0.49
C ARG A 387 2.97 -16.53 0.63
N LEU A 388 3.35 -16.22 1.88
CA LEU A 388 4.42 -15.27 2.16
C LEU A 388 5.74 -15.76 1.54
N LEU A 389 6.15 -17.00 1.87
CA LEU A 389 7.42 -17.56 1.42
C LEU A 389 7.49 -17.65 -0.11
N VAL A 390 6.44 -18.14 -0.76
CA VAL A 390 6.41 -18.27 -2.22
C VAL A 390 6.37 -16.89 -2.90
N SER A 391 5.70 -15.91 -2.31
CA SER A 391 5.69 -14.53 -2.82
C SER A 391 7.07 -13.87 -2.71
N GLU A 392 7.85 -14.18 -1.67
CA GLU A 392 9.24 -13.71 -1.54
C GLU A 392 10.13 -14.32 -2.63
N ILE A 393 10.02 -15.63 -2.90
CA ILE A 393 10.75 -16.28 -4.00
C ILE A 393 10.46 -15.56 -5.33
N LYS A 394 9.17 -15.27 -5.60
CA LYS A 394 8.76 -14.56 -6.81
C LYS A 394 9.33 -13.14 -6.87
N LEU A 395 9.28 -12.41 -5.75
CA LEU A 395 9.74 -11.03 -5.67
C LEU A 395 11.24 -10.88 -5.96
N TYR A 396 12.06 -11.79 -5.43
CA TYR A 396 13.52 -11.71 -5.59
C TYR A 396 14.05 -12.37 -6.86
N ASN A 397 13.25 -13.23 -7.50
CA ASN A 397 13.68 -14.01 -8.67
C ASN A 397 12.73 -13.87 -9.88
N GLU A 398 12.09 -12.70 -10.06
CA GLU A 398 11.06 -12.50 -11.10
C GLU A 398 11.52 -12.90 -12.50
N GLN A 399 12.74 -12.49 -12.89
CA GLN A 399 13.32 -12.84 -14.20
C GLN A 399 13.43 -14.36 -14.39
N LYS A 400 13.95 -15.08 -13.38
CA LYS A 400 14.10 -16.54 -13.40
C LYS A 400 12.75 -17.26 -13.40
N VAL A 401 11.73 -16.68 -12.76
CA VAL A 401 10.36 -17.22 -12.80
C VAL A 401 9.78 -17.10 -14.21
N ILE A 402 9.94 -15.95 -14.87
CA ILE A 402 9.45 -15.76 -16.25
C ILE A 402 10.13 -16.73 -17.22
N GLU A 403 11.44 -16.85 -17.13
CA GLU A 403 12.21 -17.81 -17.95
C GLU A 403 11.83 -19.24 -17.62
N GLY A 404 11.73 -19.58 -16.34
CA GLY A 404 11.39 -20.93 -15.89
C GLY A 404 10.00 -21.37 -16.32
N ARG A 405 9.04 -20.45 -16.38
CA ARG A 405 7.69 -20.71 -16.93
C ARG A 405 7.72 -21.01 -18.42
N ARG A 406 8.59 -20.34 -19.18
CA ARG A 406 8.75 -20.56 -20.62
C ARG A 406 9.47 -21.87 -20.93
N SER A 407 10.45 -22.22 -20.11
CA SER A 407 11.30 -23.40 -20.29
C SER A 407 10.82 -24.64 -19.54
N HIS A 408 9.78 -24.53 -18.72
CA HIS A 408 9.22 -25.61 -17.89
C HIS A 408 10.22 -26.22 -16.89
N ASP A 409 11.13 -25.39 -16.34
CA ASP A 409 12.23 -25.79 -15.47
C ASP A 409 12.32 -24.91 -14.18
N LEU A 410 11.19 -24.36 -13.71
CA LEU A 410 11.12 -23.46 -12.55
C LEU A 410 11.83 -23.99 -11.31
N TYR A 411 11.61 -25.27 -10.96
CA TYR A 411 12.21 -25.86 -9.76
C TYR A 411 13.73 -25.96 -9.87
N GLU A 412 14.27 -26.31 -11.05
CA GLU A 412 15.73 -26.41 -11.23
C GLU A 412 16.41 -25.04 -11.10
N ARG A 413 15.79 -24.00 -11.69
CA ARG A 413 16.32 -22.62 -11.63
C ARG A 413 16.24 -21.98 -10.25
N LEU A 414 15.22 -22.35 -9.47
CA LEU A 414 14.93 -21.77 -8.16
C LEU A 414 15.19 -22.75 -7.02
N LYS A 415 15.91 -23.84 -7.28
CA LYS A 415 16.07 -24.97 -6.36
C LYS A 415 16.48 -24.53 -4.95
N GLU A 416 17.51 -23.70 -4.84
CA GLU A 416 18.03 -23.23 -3.56
C GLU A 416 17.00 -22.40 -2.78
N ASP A 417 16.27 -21.52 -3.45
CA ASP A 417 15.29 -20.65 -2.82
C ASP A 417 14.02 -21.42 -2.43
N VAL A 418 13.57 -22.34 -3.29
CA VAL A 418 12.43 -23.22 -3.01
C VAL A 418 12.73 -24.17 -1.85
N ASP A 419 13.89 -24.84 -1.87
CA ASP A 419 14.28 -25.79 -0.81
C ASP A 419 14.49 -25.07 0.53
N ARG A 420 15.12 -23.89 0.53
CA ARG A 420 15.28 -23.06 1.73
C ARG A 420 13.93 -22.63 2.31
N SER A 421 13.02 -22.20 1.44
CA SER A 421 11.69 -21.74 1.85
C SER A 421 10.83 -22.90 2.36
N ARG A 422 10.93 -24.08 1.75
CA ARG A 422 10.29 -25.31 2.24
C ARG A 422 10.79 -25.69 3.63
N GLN A 423 12.10 -25.62 3.89
CA GLN A 423 12.64 -25.88 5.22
C GLN A 423 12.12 -24.87 6.27
N MET A 424 11.97 -23.59 5.89
CA MET A 424 11.39 -22.59 6.79
C MET A 424 9.91 -22.88 7.08
N TYR A 425 9.16 -23.31 6.06
CA TYR A 425 7.77 -23.72 6.18
C TYR A 425 7.60 -24.89 7.17
N GLU A 426 8.36 -25.98 6.97
CA GLU A 426 8.31 -27.19 7.79
C GLU A 426 8.68 -26.95 9.26
N LYS A 427 9.59 -26.00 9.54
CA LYS A 427 9.97 -25.64 10.91
C LYS A 427 8.85 -24.93 11.69
N ARG A 428 7.93 -24.25 10.99
CA ARG A 428 6.91 -23.39 11.61
C ARG A 428 5.54 -24.03 11.66
N VAL A 429 5.22 -24.91 10.71
CA VAL A 429 3.93 -25.59 10.62
C VAL A 429 3.95 -26.89 11.41
N SER A 430 2.92 -27.13 12.22
CA SER A 430 2.84 -28.36 13.01
C SER A 430 2.66 -29.59 12.10
N ALA A 431 3.22 -30.73 12.51
CA ALA A 431 3.10 -31.99 11.79
C ALA A 431 1.63 -32.42 11.55
N SER A 432 0.72 -32.03 12.44
CA SER A 432 -0.72 -32.30 12.31
C SER A 432 -1.38 -31.61 11.11
N VAL A 433 -0.94 -30.38 10.78
CA VAL A 433 -1.45 -29.62 9.63
C VAL A 433 -0.76 -30.07 8.36
N ALA A 434 0.57 -30.28 8.41
CA ALA A 434 1.36 -30.71 7.27
C ALA A 434 0.97 -32.11 6.76
N ALA A 435 0.48 -32.99 7.63
CA ALA A 435 -0.03 -34.30 7.25
C ALA A 435 -1.38 -34.26 6.52
N LYS A 436 -2.16 -33.17 6.66
CA LYS A 436 -3.50 -33.04 6.06
C LYS A 436 -3.46 -32.38 4.69
N PHE A 437 -2.62 -31.36 4.49
CA PHE A 437 -2.52 -30.64 3.23
C PHE A 437 -1.17 -29.93 3.07
N ASP A 438 -0.54 -30.05 1.90
CA ASP A 438 0.71 -29.34 1.58
C ASP A 438 0.41 -27.96 0.99
N TYR A 439 0.17 -26.96 1.87
CA TYR A 439 -0.07 -25.59 1.44
C TYR A 439 1.14 -24.95 0.75
N PHE A 440 2.36 -25.44 1.03
CA PHE A 440 3.54 -24.88 0.40
C PHE A 440 3.60 -25.28 -1.07
N TYR A 441 3.38 -26.56 -1.38
CA TYR A 441 3.31 -27.01 -2.77
C TYR A 441 2.13 -26.38 -3.53
N ASP A 442 0.96 -26.28 -2.90
CA ASP A 442 -0.22 -25.63 -3.50
C ASP A 442 0.07 -24.17 -3.90
N GLU A 443 0.69 -23.40 -2.99
CA GLU A 443 1.04 -22.00 -3.29
C GLU A 443 2.20 -21.90 -4.28
N LEU A 444 3.16 -22.83 -4.26
CA LEU A 444 4.24 -22.91 -5.25
C LEU A 444 3.65 -23.08 -6.66
N LEU A 445 2.69 -24.01 -6.79
CA LEU A 445 1.99 -24.28 -8.04
C LEU A 445 1.13 -23.10 -8.47
N HIS A 446 0.33 -22.53 -7.56
CA HIS A 446 -0.57 -21.42 -7.87
C HIS A 446 0.19 -20.13 -8.22
N THR A 447 1.20 -19.78 -7.44
CA THR A 447 1.90 -18.49 -7.55
C THR A 447 3.05 -18.53 -8.56
N LEU A 448 3.88 -19.58 -8.56
CA LEU A 448 5.00 -19.70 -9.50
C LEU A 448 4.59 -20.44 -10.78
N GLY A 449 3.84 -21.53 -10.66
CA GLY A 449 3.38 -22.36 -11.78
C GLY A 449 2.07 -21.92 -12.46
N GLU A 450 1.39 -20.88 -11.97
CA GLU A 450 0.06 -20.44 -12.49
C GLU A 450 -0.99 -21.56 -12.54
N GLY A 451 -0.88 -22.54 -11.63
CA GLY A 451 -1.77 -23.71 -11.59
C GLY A 451 -1.35 -24.87 -12.50
N ASP A 452 -0.28 -24.74 -13.30
CA ASP A 452 0.19 -25.80 -14.20
C ASP A 452 1.43 -26.52 -13.63
N PRO A 453 1.32 -27.81 -13.24
CA PRO A 453 2.44 -28.55 -12.66
C PRO A 453 3.54 -28.82 -13.67
N ALA A 454 3.25 -28.82 -14.98
CA ALA A 454 4.25 -29.00 -16.01
C ALA A 454 5.29 -27.86 -16.00
N LYS A 455 4.92 -26.65 -15.56
CA LYS A 455 5.84 -25.51 -15.48
C LYS A 455 6.86 -25.61 -14.34
N LEU A 456 6.57 -26.40 -13.31
CA LEU A 456 7.50 -26.62 -12.17
C LEU A 456 8.72 -27.46 -12.58
N GLY A 457 8.58 -28.28 -13.63
CA GLY A 457 9.63 -29.17 -14.13
C GLY A 457 9.69 -30.50 -13.39
N SER A 458 10.30 -31.50 -14.06
CA SER A 458 10.32 -32.90 -13.58
C SER A 458 11.10 -33.14 -12.29
N GLY A 459 11.99 -32.21 -11.91
CA GLY A 459 12.78 -32.28 -10.69
C GLY A 459 12.07 -31.85 -9.42
N CYS A 460 10.86 -31.26 -9.51
CA CYS A 460 10.14 -30.79 -8.32
C CYS A 460 9.65 -32.00 -7.50
N PRO A 461 10.00 -32.10 -6.20
CA PRO A 461 9.35 -33.05 -5.32
C PRO A 461 7.87 -32.67 -5.27
N GLY A 462 7.01 -33.59 -5.72
CA GLY A 462 5.56 -33.39 -5.75
C GLY A 462 4.99 -33.11 -4.35
N PRO A 463 3.65 -32.99 -4.23
CA PRO A 463 3.03 -32.72 -2.94
C PRO A 463 3.37 -33.84 -1.94
N THR A 464 3.71 -33.46 -0.70
CA THR A 464 4.06 -34.44 0.34
C THR A 464 2.85 -35.23 0.86
N VAL A 465 1.64 -34.76 0.53
CA VAL A 465 0.36 -35.41 0.82
C VAL A 465 -0.38 -35.64 -0.50
N PRO A 466 -0.91 -36.84 -0.77
CA PRO A 466 -1.68 -37.09 -1.98
C PRO A 466 -2.93 -36.20 -2.03
N ILE A 467 -3.14 -35.55 -3.17
CA ILE A 467 -4.35 -34.78 -3.46
C ILE A 467 -5.43 -35.81 -3.80
N ASN A 468 -6.39 -36.01 -2.89
CA ASN A 468 -7.58 -36.84 -3.13
C ASN A 468 -8.69 -36.05 -3.81
#